data_AF-A0A944I6M7-F1
#
_entry.id   AF-A0A944I6M7-F1
#
_cell.length_a   1.000
_cell.length_b   1.000
_cell.length_c   1.000
_cell.angle_alpha   90.00
_cell.angle_beta   90.00
_cell.angle_gamma   90.00
#
_symmetry.space_group_name_H-M   'P 1'
#
loop_
_entity.id
_entity.type
_entity.pdbx_description
1 polymer ?
#
loop_
_entity_poly.entity_id
_entity_poly.type
_entity_poly.pdbx_seq_one_letter_code
_entity_poly.pdbx_strand_id
1 'polypeptide(L)'
;MTSVVMLEPPGPPDPLPPVDEAATARAPAATEALVRQGKVSGSVGAMVIPSQRGALVAVGSGAGERYVNGQALTEQWAARLRTELPDAASDVARLQTMRAQ
;
A
#
# COMPACT_ATOMS: atom_id res chain seq x y z
N MET A 1 -7.03 13.11 -45.36
CA MET A 1 -7.55 13.76 -44.13
C MET A 1 -6.97 13.00 -42.95
N THR A 2 -5.96 13.57 -42.28
CA THR A 2 -5.31 12.96 -41.11
C THR A 2 -5.94 13.54 -39.86
N SER A 3 -6.70 12.72 -39.12
CA SER A 3 -7.25 13.13 -37.83
C SER A 3 -6.15 13.16 -36.78
N VAL A 4 -5.87 14.36 -36.26
CA VAL A 4 -5.01 14.56 -35.09
C VAL A 4 -5.87 14.27 -33.86
N VAL A 5 -5.60 13.18 -33.16
CA VAL A 5 -6.19 12.92 -31.85
C VAL A 5 -5.51 13.88 -30.87
N MET A 6 -6.21 14.95 -30.47
CA MET A 6 -5.80 15.74 -29.32
C MET A 6 -5.93 14.84 -28.08
N LEU A 7 -4.80 14.39 -27.54
CA LEU A 7 -4.78 13.88 -26.17
C LEU A 7 -5.06 15.07 -25.25
N GLU A 8 -6.21 15.07 -24.59
CA GLU A 8 -6.48 15.99 -23.49
C GLU A 8 -5.34 15.88 -22.46
N PRO A 9 -4.84 17.01 -21.94
CA PRO A 9 -3.84 16.97 -20.88
C PRO A 9 -4.41 16.15 -19.72
N PRO A 10 -3.62 15.27 -19.08
CA PRO A 10 -4.09 14.55 -17.91
C PRO A 10 -4.63 15.58 -16.92
N GLY A 11 -5.87 15.37 -16.47
CA GLY A 11 -6.50 16.25 -15.49
C GLY A 11 -5.59 16.47 -14.28
N PRO A 12 -5.79 17.56 -13.52
CA PRO A 12 -5.03 17.79 -12.30
C PRO A 12 -5.07 16.51 -11.45
N PRO A 13 -3.93 16.03 -10.93
CA PRO A 13 -3.91 14.83 -10.11
C PRO A 13 -4.93 15.02 -8.99
N ASP A 14 -5.78 14.01 -8.77
CA ASP A 14 -6.70 14.02 -7.65
C ASP A 14 -5.91 14.39 -6.38
N PRO A 15 -6.42 15.32 -5.55
CA PRO A 15 -5.74 15.71 -4.34
C PRO A 15 -5.45 14.45 -3.52
N LEU A 16 -4.16 14.21 -3.28
CA LEU A 16 -3.74 13.07 -2.48
C LEU A 16 -4.50 13.11 -1.15
N PRO A 17 -5.13 12.00 -0.72
CA PRO A 17 -5.79 11.96 0.56
C PRO A 17 -4.81 12.39 1.67
N PRO A 18 -5.28 13.14 2.68
CA PRO A 18 -4.41 13.59 3.75
C PRO A 18 -3.70 12.40 4.39
N VAL A 19 -2.40 12.55 4.63
CA VAL A 19 -1.62 11.53 5.32
C VAL A 19 -2.17 11.42 6.74
N ASP A 20 -2.64 10.23 7.09
CA ASP A 20 -3.03 9.91 8.46
C ASP A 20 -1.75 9.87 9.32
N GLU A 21 -1.45 10.96 10.03
CA GLU A 21 -0.27 11.07 10.89
C GLU A 21 -0.24 9.99 11.96
N ALA A 22 -1.39 9.54 12.45
CA ALA A 22 -1.47 8.45 13.41
C ALA A 22 -1.10 7.12 12.76
N ALA A 23 -1.44 6.89 11.49
CA ALA A 23 -0.98 5.70 10.76
C ALA A 23 0.53 5.75 10.47
N THR A 24 1.06 6.93 10.13
CA THR A 24 2.50 7.15 9.96
C THR A 24 3.26 6.90 11.27
N ALA A 25 2.74 7.37 12.41
CA ALA A 25 3.31 7.10 13.73
C ALA A 25 3.18 5.63 14.16
N ARG A 26 2.17 4.91 13.66
CA ARG A 26 1.98 3.47 13.92
C ARG A 26 2.86 2.58 13.03
N ALA A 27 3.34 3.09 11.90
CA ALA A 27 4.13 2.29 10.95
C ALA A 27 5.46 1.75 11.54
N PRO A 28 6.26 2.52 12.29
CA PRO A 28 7.45 2.00 12.98
C PRO A 28 7.10 0.91 13.99
N ALA A 29 6.06 1.12 14.81
CA ALA A 29 5.65 0.15 15.83
C ALA A 29 5.12 -1.16 15.21
N ALA A 30 4.35 -1.07 14.12
CA ALA A 30 3.89 -2.24 13.38
C ALA A 30 5.06 -3.01 12.74
N THR A 31 6.05 -2.30 12.21
CA THR A 31 7.28 -2.89 11.67
C THR A 31 8.08 -3.57 12.77
N GLU A 32 8.31 -2.90 13.89
CA GLU A 32 9.03 -3.45 15.03
C GLU A 32 8.33 -4.69 15.60
N ALA A 33 7.00 -4.67 15.69
CA ALA A 33 6.22 -5.84 16.11
C ALA A 33 6.42 -7.04 15.17
N LEU A 34 6.50 -6.82 13.86
CA LEU A 34 6.78 -7.87 12.88
C LEU A 34 8.24 -8.35 12.96
N VAL A 35 9.20 -7.45 13.24
CA VAL A 35 10.61 -7.80 13.46
C VAL A 35 10.75 -8.66 14.71
N ARG A 36 10.13 -8.28 15.82
CA ARG A 36 10.11 -9.06 17.07
C ARG A 36 9.47 -10.44 16.90
N GLN A 37 8.49 -10.56 16.00
CA GLN A 37 7.87 -11.84 15.64
C GLN A 37 8.72 -12.68 14.68
N GLY A 38 9.87 -12.19 14.22
CA GLY A 38 10.72 -12.86 13.24
C GLY A 38 10.11 -12.94 11.83
N LYS A 39 9.05 -12.18 11.55
CA LYS A 39 8.31 -12.20 10.28
C LYS A 39 8.95 -11.32 9.21
N VAL A 40 9.66 -10.27 9.64
CA VAL A 40 10.42 -9.37 8.76
C VAL A 40 11.82 -9.17 9.36
N SER A 41 12.83 -9.02 8.50
CA SER A 41 14.19 -8.74 8.95
C SER A 41 14.30 -7.28 9.41
N GLY A 42 15.17 -6.95 10.37
CA GLY A 42 15.24 -5.61 10.97
C GLY A 42 15.51 -4.43 10.00
N SER A 43 15.81 -4.73 8.74
CA SER A 43 16.17 -3.77 7.69
C SER A 43 15.03 -3.43 6.71
N VAL A 44 13.80 -3.93 6.89
CA VAL A 44 12.74 -3.71 5.89
C VAL A 44 11.96 -2.42 6.13
N GLY A 45 11.79 -1.63 5.08
CA GLY A 45 11.03 -0.38 5.10
C GLY A 45 9.52 -0.62 5.18
N ALA A 46 8.82 0.30 5.84
CA ALA A 46 7.38 0.41 5.82
C ALA A 46 6.93 1.48 4.82
N MET A 47 5.87 1.19 4.08
CA MET A 47 5.19 2.12 3.19
C MET A 47 3.81 2.44 3.76
N VAL A 48 3.50 3.72 3.89
CA VAL A 48 2.17 4.18 4.27
C VAL A 48 1.39 4.52 3.01
N ILE A 49 0.23 3.91 2.83
CA ILE A 49 -0.67 4.18 1.70
C ILE A 49 -1.87 4.94 2.26
N PRO A 50 -2.01 6.25 1.95
CA PRO A 50 -3.14 7.03 2.39
C PRO A 50 -4.41 6.64 1.59
N SER A 51 -5.56 6.68 2.25
CA SER A 51 -6.88 6.45 1.70
C SER A 51 -7.87 7.45 2.30
N GLN A 52 -8.97 7.73 1.61
CA GLN A 52 -10.00 8.61 2.17
C GLN A 52 -10.66 8.06 3.44
N ARG A 53 -10.52 6.75 3.71
CA ARG A 53 -11.08 6.06 4.88
C ARG A 53 -10.04 5.73 5.96
N GLY A 54 -8.80 6.22 5.82
CA GLY A 54 -7.69 5.97 6.75
C GLY A 54 -6.38 5.73 6.01
N ALA A 55 -5.39 5.09 6.62
CA ALA A 55 -4.18 4.69 5.92
C ALA A 55 -3.79 3.23 6.19
N LEU A 56 -3.15 2.62 5.20
CA LEU A 56 -2.62 1.28 5.27
C LEU A 56 -1.12 1.33 5.53
N VAL A 57 -0.64 0.49 6.44
CA VAL A 57 0.80 0.31 6.67
C VAL A 57 1.23 -1.00 6.02
N ALA A 58 2.00 -0.91 4.94
CA ALA A 58 2.58 -2.05 4.25
C ALA A 58 4.04 -2.25 4.67
N VAL A 59 4.39 -3.45 5.12
CA VAL A 59 5.76 -3.83 5.51
C VAL A 59 6.20 -5.01 4.65
N GLY A 60 7.34 -4.88 3.99
CA GLY A 60 7.96 -6.00 3.27
C GLY A 60 8.70 -6.92 4.24
N SER A 61 8.83 -8.19 3.88
CA SER A 61 9.81 -9.12 4.44
C SER A 61 10.90 -9.37 3.41
N GLY A 62 12.14 -9.61 3.87
CA GLY A 62 13.24 -10.04 3.01
C GLY A 62 12.98 -11.38 2.32
N ALA A 63 12.01 -12.17 2.82
CA ALA A 63 11.56 -13.42 2.21
C ALA A 63 10.46 -13.23 1.14
N GLY A 64 10.15 -12.00 0.73
CA GLY A 64 9.10 -11.71 -0.25
C GLY A 64 7.67 -11.71 0.30
N GLU A 65 7.48 -11.99 1.59
CA GLU A 65 6.21 -11.80 2.28
C GLU A 65 5.90 -10.32 2.48
N ARG A 66 4.63 -9.95 2.51
CA ARG A 66 4.20 -8.58 2.77
C ARG A 66 3.10 -8.57 3.78
N TYR A 67 3.12 -7.56 4.65
CA TYR A 67 2.14 -7.39 5.70
C TYR A 67 1.46 -6.04 5.49
N VAL A 68 0.13 -6.00 5.49
CA VAL A 68 -0.65 -4.76 5.46
C VAL A 68 -1.47 -4.69 6.73
N ASN A 69 -1.32 -3.60 7.49
CA ASN A 69 -1.92 -3.42 8.82
C ASN A 69 -1.58 -4.56 9.79
N GLY A 70 -0.36 -5.11 9.68
CA GLY A 70 0.10 -6.23 10.52
C GLY A 70 -0.41 -7.61 10.10
N GLN A 71 -1.26 -7.72 9.08
CA GLN A 71 -1.72 -9.00 8.51
C GLN A 71 -1.00 -9.33 7.22
N ALA A 72 -0.69 -10.61 6.99
CA ALA A 72 -0.10 -11.05 5.73
C ALA A 72 -1.01 -10.71 4.54
N LEU A 73 -0.43 -10.14 3.48
CA LEU A 73 -1.15 -9.73 2.26
C LEU A 73 -1.48 -10.95 1.38
N THR A 74 -2.42 -11.76 1.85
CA THR A 74 -3.00 -12.87 1.09
C THR A 74 -3.96 -12.34 0.01
N GLU A 75 -4.34 -13.18 -0.95
CA GLU A 75 -5.36 -12.81 -1.95
C GLU A 75 -6.69 -12.41 -1.30
N GLN A 76 -7.11 -13.17 -0.28
CA GLN A 76 -8.35 -12.90 0.44
C GLN A 76 -8.28 -11.56 1.18
N TRP A 77 -7.15 -11.26 1.83
CA TRP A 77 -6.96 -9.99 2.53
C TRP A 77 -6.90 -8.82 1.55
N ALA A 78 -6.18 -8.97 0.44
CA ALA A 78 -6.12 -7.96 -0.60
C ALA A 78 -7.49 -7.69 -1.24
N ALA A 79 -8.29 -8.73 -1.52
CA ALA A 79 -9.65 -8.57 -2.03
C ALA A 79 -10.55 -7.81 -1.05
N ARG A 80 -10.41 -8.09 0.25
CA ARG A 80 -11.10 -7.36 1.30
C ARG A 80 -10.68 -5.89 1.36
N LEU A 81 -9.39 -5.61 1.34
CA LEU A 81 -8.86 -4.24 1.32
C LEU A 81 -9.35 -3.44 0.12
N ARG A 82 -9.44 -4.05 -1.07
CA ARG A 82 -10.00 -3.38 -2.27
C ARG A 82 -11.48 -3.06 -2.13
N THR A 83 -12.22 -3.89 -1.41
CA THR A 83 -13.65 -3.69 -1.17
C THR A 83 -13.89 -2.61 -0.11
N GLU A 84 -13.11 -2.64 0.96
CA GLU A 84 -13.23 -1.70 2.08
C GLU A 84 -12.59 -0.33 1.77
N LEU A 85 -11.55 -0.30 0.94
CA LEU A 85 -10.77 0.88 0.56
C LEU A 85 -10.58 0.91 -0.97
N PRO A 86 -11.65 1.23 -1.74
CA PRO A 86 -11.58 1.27 -3.20
C PRO A 86 -10.54 2.27 -3.70
N ASP A 87 -10.34 3.37 -2.98
CA ASP A 87 -9.34 4.40 -3.32
C ASP A 87 -7.89 3.91 -3.20
N ALA A 88 -7.64 2.87 -2.38
CA ALA A 88 -6.33 2.24 -2.23
C ALA A 88 -6.21 0.93 -3.04
N ALA A 89 -7.22 0.57 -3.84
CA ALA A 89 -7.26 -0.72 -4.53
C ALA A 89 -6.11 -0.91 -5.52
N SER A 90 -5.71 0.17 -6.20
CA SER A 90 -4.57 0.19 -7.13
C SER A 90 -3.25 -0.03 -6.41
N ASP A 91 -3.05 0.57 -5.24
CA ASP A 91 -1.85 0.37 -4.43
C ASP A 91 -1.81 -1.04 -3.83
N VAL A 92 -2.94 -1.57 -3.37
CA VAL A 92 -3.05 -2.96 -2.92
C VAL A 92 -2.73 -3.94 -4.06
N ALA A 93 -3.16 -3.66 -5.29
CA ALA A 93 -2.77 -4.43 -6.47
C ALA A 93 -1.28 -4.34 -6.75
N ARG A 94 -0.70 -3.14 -6.76
CA ARG A 94 0.75 -2.95 -6.91
C ARG A 94 1.51 -3.73 -5.84
N LEU A 95 1.04 -3.72 -4.59
CA LEU A 95 1.67 -4.46 -3.50
C LEU A 95 1.64 -5.98 -3.71
N GLN A 96 0.58 -6.52 -4.30
CA GLN A 96 0.51 -7.94 -4.66
C GLN A 96 1.39 -8.28 -5.86
N THR A 97 1.50 -7.40 -6.85
CA THR A 97 2.27 -7.66 -8.08
C THR A 97 3.77 -7.60 -7.86
N MET A 98 4.25 -6.76 -6.94
CA MET A 98 5.68 -6.73 -6.58
C MET A 98 6.12 -7.92 -5.69
N ARG A 99 5.29 -8.97 -5.57
CA ARG A 99 5.67 -10.24 -4.96
C ARG A 99 6.61 -10.95 -5.94
N ALA A 100 7.86 -11.15 -5.52
CA ALA A 100 8.95 -11.80 -6.27
C ALA A 100 9.54 -10.97 -7.42
N GLN A 101 10.51 -10.11 -7.07
CA GLN A 101 11.77 -10.03 -7.81
C GLN A 101 12.91 -10.24 -6.81
#